data_AF-A0A2H9QPJ1-F1
#
_entry.id   AF-A0A2H9QPJ1-F1
#
_cell.length_a   1.000
_cell.length_b   1.000
_cell.length_c   1.000
_cell.angle_alpha   90.00
_cell.angle_beta   90.00
_cell.angle_gamma   90.00
#
_symmetry.space_group_name_H-M   'P 1'
#
loop_
_entity.id
_entity.type
_entity.pdbx_description
1 polymer ?
#
loop_
_entity_poly.entity_id
_entity_poly.type
_entity_poly.pdbx_seq_one_letter_code
_entity_poly.pdbx_strand_id
1 'polypeptide(L)'
;MSRIKFREGEQRKFLIEVLKKLNCPTLRAFNQFGFEIPYSTWKNYFSEARLLPEELFNQICFLSKVEIQTLEIQRLENYWGQIKGGKNKKSKN
;
A
#
# COMPACT_ATOMS: atom_id res chain seq x y z
N MET A 1 -0.86 -6.77 -12.36
CA MET A 1 0.00 -6.00 -11.44
C MET A 1 -0.03 -6.68 -10.08
N SER A 2 1.13 -7.02 -9.53
CA SER A 2 1.29 -7.67 -8.24
C SER A 2 0.89 -6.76 -7.08
N ARG A 3 0.49 -7.37 -5.96
CA ARG A 3 0.08 -6.70 -4.72
C ARG A 3 0.90 -7.17 -3.54
N ILE A 4 1.08 -6.29 -2.57
CA ILE A 4 1.72 -6.61 -1.29
C ILE A 4 0.65 -6.87 -0.25
N LYS A 5 0.65 -8.09 0.30
CA LYS A 5 -0.21 -8.50 1.39
C LYS A 5 0.57 -8.44 2.70
N PHE A 6 0.11 -7.60 3.60
CA PHE A 6 0.58 -7.56 4.98
C PHE A 6 -0.26 -8.51 5.84
N ARG A 7 0.26 -8.84 7.04
CA ARG A 7 -0.59 -9.35 8.12
C ARG A 7 -1.61 -8.27 8.53
N GLU A 8 -2.72 -8.69 9.12
CA GLU A 8 -3.78 -7.76 9.53
C GLU A 8 -3.25 -6.73 10.54
N GLY A 9 -3.52 -5.46 10.29
CA GLY A 9 -3.01 -4.33 11.07
C GLY A 9 -1.62 -3.83 10.65
N GLU A 10 -0.81 -4.66 9.98
CA GLU A 10 0.58 -4.31 9.65
C GLU A 10 0.69 -3.34 8.46
N GLN A 11 -0.26 -3.36 7.51
CA GLN A 11 -0.27 -2.36 6.43
C GLN A 11 -0.54 -0.96 6.98
N ARG A 12 -1.44 -0.84 7.96
CA ARG A 12 -1.68 0.43 8.65
C ARG A 12 -0.45 0.89 9.42
N LYS A 13 0.18 -0.01 10.19
CA LYS A 13 1.40 0.31 10.95
C LYS A 13 2.54 0.76 10.04
N PHE A 14 2.73 0.08 8.92
CA PHE A 14 3.68 0.46 7.87
C PHE A 14 3.43 1.89 7.39
N LEU A 15 2.19 2.25 7.02
CA LEU A 15 1.88 3.61 6.57
C LEU A 15 2.07 4.66 7.67
N ILE A 16 1.82 4.33 8.94
CA ILE A 16 2.11 5.22 10.08
C ILE A 16 3.62 5.44 10.24
N GLU A 17 4.43 4.38 10.10
CA GLU A 17 5.88 4.48 10.13
C GLU A 17 6.41 5.36 9.00
N VAL A 18 5.90 5.17 7.78
CA VAL A 18 6.24 5.98 6.62
C VAL A 18 5.92 7.46 6.87
N LEU A 19 4.74 7.77 7.43
CA LEU A 19 4.38 9.15 7.80
C LEU A 19 5.41 9.76 8.76
N LYS A 20 5.83 9.00 9.78
CA LYS A 20 6.85 9.44 10.75
C LYS A 20 8.20 9.68 10.08
N LYS A 21 8.68 8.73 9.26
CA LYS A 21 9.98 8.82 8.58
C LYS A 21 10.04 9.97 7.58
N LEU A 22 8.94 10.25 6.89
CA LEU A 22 8.83 11.34 5.92
C LEU A 22 8.40 12.68 6.55
N ASN A 23 8.26 12.74 7.89
CA ASN A 23 7.76 13.91 8.62
C ASN A 23 6.45 14.49 8.03
N CYS A 24 5.54 13.61 7.64
CA CYS A 24 4.28 13.96 6.99
C CYS A 24 3.13 13.96 8.00
N PRO A 25 2.29 15.01 8.04
CA PRO A 25 1.20 15.07 9.01
C PRO A 25 0.02 14.15 8.65
N THR A 26 -0.18 13.86 7.36
CA THR A 26 -1.30 13.04 6.87
C THR A 26 -0.93 12.29 5.60
N LEU A 27 -1.68 11.24 5.24
CA LEU A 27 -1.48 10.49 3.99
C LEU A 27 -1.59 11.35 2.73
N ARG A 28 -2.41 12.42 2.78
CA ARG A 28 -2.54 13.36 1.64
C ARG A 28 -1.23 14.07 1.35
N ALA A 29 -0.38 14.27 2.37
CA ALA A 29 0.91 14.90 2.22
C ALA A 29 1.87 14.06 1.35
N PHE A 30 1.59 12.78 1.11
CA PHE A 30 2.39 11.98 0.18
C PHE A 30 2.39 12.54 -1.25
N ASN A 31 1.36 13.28 -1.64
CA ASN A 31 1.29 13.89 -2.97
C ASN A 31 2.42 14.91 -3.22
N GLN A 32 3.05 15.47 -2.17
CA GLN A 32 4.21 16.34 -2.32
C GLN A 32 5.44 15.61 -2.89
N PHE A 33 5.49 14.28 -2.77
CA PHE A 33 6.54 13.43 -3.33
C PHE A 33 6.21 12.90 -4.73
N GLY A 34 5.18 13.44 -5.38
CA GLY A 34 4.75 13.02 -6.74
C GLY A 34 3.78 11.84 -6.77
N PHE A 35 3.27 11.38 -5.62
CA PHE A 35 2.20 10.38 -5.60
C PHE A 35 0.87 11.04 -5.99
N GLU A 36 0.44 10.91 -7.25
CA GLU A 36 -0.86 11.41 -7.71
C GLU A 36 -2.03 10.50 -7.29
N ILE A 37 -2.10 10.17 -5.99
CA ILE A 37 -3.09 9.25 -5.44
C ILE A 37 -4.16 10.04 -4.67
N PRO A 38 -5.45 9.86 -4.98
CA PRO A 38 -6.53 10.49 -4.23
C PRO A 38 -6.52 10.09 -2.75
N TYR A 39 -6.91 11.02 -1.87
CA TYR A 39 -6.94 10.76 -0.42
C TYR A 39 -7.88 9.60 -0.04
N SER A 40 -8.98 9.40 -0.76
CA SER A 40 -9.87 8.25 -0.58
C SER A 40 -9.18 6.91 -0.83
N THR A 41 -8.31 6.84 -1.84
CA THR A 41 -7.49 5.67 -2.13
C THR A 41 -6.47 5.43 -1.03
N TRP A 42 -5.80 6.47 -0.56
CA TRP A 42 -4.91 6.38 0.60
C TRP A 42 -5.62 5.85 1.85
N LYS A 43 -6.84 6.35 2.14
CA LYS A 43 -7.65 5.83 3.26
C LYS A 43 -7.97 4.36 3.09
N ASN A 44 -8.26 3.88 1.88
CA ASN A 44 -8.52 2.46 1.63
C ASN A 44 -7.29 1.59 1.90
N TYR A 45 -6.09 2.07 1.59
CA TYR A 45 -4.86 1.39 1.97
C TYR A 45 -4.67 1.43 3.49
N PHE A 46 -4.92 2.56 4.13
CA PHE A 46 -4.77 2.72 5.58
C PHE A 46 -5.77 1.90 6.40
N SER A 47 -7.00 1.75 5.91
CA SER A 47 -8.03 0.89 6.50
C SER A 47 -7.87 -0.59 6.13
N GLU A 48 -6.87 -0.91 5.30
CA GLU A 48 -6.60 -2.27 4.80
C GLU A 48 -7.75 -2.86 3.97
N ALA A 49 -8.64 -2.00 3.47
CA ALA A 49 -9.69 -2.38 2.54
C ALA A 49 -9.14 -2.77 1.16
N ARG A 50 -7.93 -2.30 0.82
CA ARG A 50 -7.20 -2.63 -0.40
C ARG A 50 -5.73 -2.89 -0.09
N LEU A 51 -5.11 -3.78 -0.87
CA LEU A 51 -3.67 -4.01 -0.82
C LEU A 51 -2.91 -2.97 -1.65
N LEU A 52 -1.70 -2.65 -1.21
CA LEU A 52 -0.81 -1.78 -1.97
C LEU A 52 -0.36 -2.46 -3.27
N PRO A 53 -0.35 -1.75 -4.42
CA PRO A 53 0.45 -2.15 -5.57
C PRO A 53 1.91 -2.33 -5.16
N GLU A 54 2.58 -3.37 -5.69
CA GLU A 54 4.00 -3.60 -5.40
C GLU A 54 4.89 -2.42 -5.79
N GLU A 55 4.64 -1.82 -6.95
CA GLU A 55 5.38 -0.63 -7.39
C GLU A 55 5.26 0.54 -6.40
N LEU A 56 4.02 0.85 -5.98
CA LEU A 56 3.76 1.89 -4.99
C LEU A 56 4.44 1.58 -3.65
N PHE A 57 4.37 0.33 -3.21
CA PHE A 57 5.04 -0.12 -1.99
C PHE A 57 6.56 0.11 -2.07
N ASN A 58 7.19 -0.31 -3.17
CA ASN A 58 8.63 -0.15 -3.37
C ASN A 58 9.04 1.33 -3.43
N GLN A 59 8.26 2.18 -4.10
CA GLN A 59 8.50 3.63 -4.15
C GLN A 59 8.41 4.27 -2.74
N ILE A 60 7.40 3.89 -1.95
CA ILE A 60 7.26 4.37 -0.58
C ILE A 60 8.44 3.90 0.28
N CYS A 61 8.83 2.62 0.20
CA CYS A 61 9.97 2.09 0.94
C CYS A 61 11.27 2.82 0.58
N PHE A 62 11.50 3.07 -0.71
CA PHE A 62 12.66 3.80 -1.21
C PHE A 62 12.72 5.22 -0.63
N LEU A 63 11.62 5.97 -0.72
CA LEU A 63 11.55 7.35 -0.21
C LEU A 63 11.67 7.42 1.31
N SER A 64 10.97 6.54 2.03
CA SER A 64 10.93 6.54 3.49
C SER A 64 12.13 5.86 4.14
N LYS A 65 12.99 5.19 3.36
CA LYS A 65 14.09 4.35 3.88
C LYS A 65 13.58 3.31 4.89
N VAL A 66 12.44 2.69 4.59
CA VAL A 66 11.96 1.51 5.33
C VAL A 66 12.61 0.28 4.74
N GLU A 67 13.25 -0.53 5.58
CA GLU A 67 13.89 -1.77 5.16
C GLU A 67 12.84 -2.84 4.93
N ILE A 68 12.68 -3.28 3.67
CA ILE A 68 11.67 -4.28 3.30
C ILE A 68 11.88 -5.61 4.04
N GLN A 69 13.13 -5.94 4.36
CA GLN A 69 13.51 -7.21 5.00
C GLN A 69 12.96 -7.35 6.43
N THR A 70 12.64 -6.24 7.08
CA THR A 70 12.05 -6.24 8.44
C THR A 70 10.53 -6.42 8.42
N LEU A 71 9.91 -6.39 7.24
CA LEU A 71 8.46 -6.48 7.07
C LEU A 71 8.05 -7.90 6.70
N GLU A 72 7.07 -8.44 7.43
CA GLU A 72 6.45 -9.72 7.10
C GLU A 72 5.36 -9.54 6.03
N ILE A 73 5.78 -9.56 4.77
CA ILE A 73 4.91 -9.36 3.60
C ILE A 73 4.87 -10.58 2.69
N GLN A 74 3.73 -10.77 2.04
CA GLN A 74 3.55 -11.74 0.97
C GLN A 74 3.28 -11.00 -0.35
N ARG A 75 4.02 -11.36 -1.40
CA ARG A 75 3.70 -10.91 -2.77
C ARG A 75 2.57 -11.77 -3.32
N LEU A 76 1.51 -11.13 -3.79
CA LEU A 76 0.40 -11.77 -4.48
C LEU A 76 0.49 -11.45 -5.97
N GLU A 77 0.52 -12.50 -6.79
CA GLU A 77 0.47 -12.38 -8.24
C GLU A 77 -0.98 -12.26 -8.75
N ASN A 78 -1.14 -11.64 -9.92
CA ASN A 78 -2.43 -11.35 -10.57
C ASN A 78 -3.30 -10.32 -9.84
N TYR A 79 -4.50 -10.00 -10.36
CA TYR A 79 -5.42 -8.98 -9.81
C TYR A 79 -6.01 -9.31 -8.41
N TRP A 80 -5.46 -10.29 -7.70
CA TRP A 80 -5.86 -10.68 -6.36
C TRP A 80 -5.54 -9.57 -5.33
N GLY A 81 -6.50 -9.30 -4.44
CA GLY A 81 -6.32 -8.35 -3.33
C GLY A 81 -6.46 -6.87 -3.72
N GLN A 82 -6.93 -6.56 -4.93
CA GLN A 82 -7.34 -5.19 -5.28
C GLN A 82 -8.43 -4.65 -4.34
N ILE A 83 -9.29 -5.52 -3.82
CA ILE A 83 -10.25 -5.27 -2.74
C ILE A 83 -10.16 -6.46 -1.78
N LYS A 84 -10.13 -6.23 -0.47
CA LYS A 84 -10.15 -7.29 0.55
C LYS A 84 -11.42 -8.14 0.34
N GLY A 85 -11.25 -9.44 0.06
CA GLY A 85 -12.35 -10.36 -0.25
C GLY A 85 -12.90 -10.31 -1.69
N GLY A 86 -12.39 -9.43 -2.55
CA GLY A 86 -12.80 -9.36 -3.95
C GLY A 86 -12.29 -10.56 -4.75
N LYS A 87 -13.20 -11.39 -5.27
CA LYS A 87 -12.87 -12.42 -6.28
C LYS A 87 -12.38 -11.73 -7.56
N ASN A 88 -11.38 -12.34 -8.21
CA ASN A 88 -11.09 -12.06 -9.62
C ASN A 88 -12.37 -12.26 -10.44
N LYS A 89 -13.04 -11.17 -10.83
CA LYS A 89 -13.93 -11.23 -11.99
C LYS A 89 -13.00 -11.42 -13.18
N LYS A 90 -12.81 -12.67 -13.62
CA LYS A 90 -12.43 -12.91 -15.01
C LYS A 90 -13.47 -12.15 -15.83
N SER A 91 -13.06 -11.09 -16.51
CA SER A 91 -13.90 -10.50 -17.56
C SER A 91 -14.22 -11.65 -18.51
N LYS A 92 -15.51 -12.02 -18.61
CA LYS A 92 -15.94 -12.92 -19.67
C LYS A 92 -15.70 -12.16 -20.97
N ASN A 93 -14.72 -12.61 -21.76
CA ASN A 93 -14.81 -12.48 -23.20
C ASN A 93 -15.94 -13.39 -23.69
#